data_AF-X0VEB4-F1
#
_entry.id   AF-X0VEB4-F1
#
_cell.length_a   1.000
_cell.length_b   1.000
_cell.length_c   1.000
_cell.angle_alpha   90.00
_cell.angle_beta   90.00
_cell.angle_gamma   90.00
#
_symmetry.space_group_name_H-M   'P 1'
#
loop_
_entity.id
_entity.type
_entity.pdbx_description
1 polymer ?
#
loop_
_entity_poly.entity_id
_entity_poly.type
_entity_poly.pdbx_seq_one_letter_code
_entity_poly.pdbx_strand_id
1 'polypeptide(L)'
;MNSSALAAGPSLAKNNGPGYEPGNPGPVHFPAKAKRVIYLCQSGAPSQIDTFDYKPLLPKLNGKDLPDSIRMGQRLTGMTSGQKSFPAAQSIAPFKQHGKSGQWISDMLPHHHKIADDICVIKSMYTEAINHDPAITFFQTGHQQPGRPSLGAWASYGLGSESADLPAYVVLLDKNTDPQAQPLYARLWGAG
;
A
#
# COMPACT_ATOMS: atom_id res chain seq x y z
N MET A 1 25.17 3.17 17.68
CA MET A 1 23.78 3.07 18.17
C MET A 1 23.02 4.20 17.50
N ASN A 2 22.34 3.95 16.37
CA ASN A 2 21.66 5.01 15.63
C ASN A 2 20.16 4.91 15.83
N SER A 3 19.62 6.01 16.36
CA SER A 3 18.22 6.35 16.54
C SER A 3 17.37 6.00 15.31
N SER A 4 16.46 5.06 15.48
CA SER A 4 15.26 4.94 14.66
C SER A 4 14.49 6.25 14.75
N ALA A 5 14.47 7.01 13.66
CA ALA A 5 13.74 8.28 13.59
C ALA A 5 12.23 7.99 13.60
N LEU A 6 11.57 8.25 14.73
CA LEU A 6 10.13 8.46 14.74
C LEU A 6 9.86 9.75 13.97
N ALA A 7 9.36 9.65 12.74
CA ALA A 7 8.77 10.78 12.06
C ALA A 7 7.38 11.02 12.65
N ALA A 8 7.28 11.91 13.64
CA ALA A 8 5.99 12.41 14.12
C ALA A 8 5.51 13.48 13.14
N GLY A 9 4.51 13.15 12.31
CA GLY A 9 3.83 14.14 11.49
C GLY A 9 3.01 15.10 12.38
N PRO A 10 2.87 16.38 12.02
CA PRO A 10 1.93 17.27 12.71
C PRO A 10 0.51 16.70 12.57
N SER A 11 -0.17 16.51 13.70
CA SER A 11 -1.58 16.11 13.70
C SER A 11 -2.41 17.22 13.06
N LEU A 12 -3.18 16.86 12.02
CA LEU A 12 -4.16 17.77 11.40
C LEU A 12 -5.21 18.26 12.41
N ALA A 13 -5.39 17.56 13.55
CA ALA A 13 -6.40 17.87 14.55
C ALA A 13 -6.21 19.24 15.24
N LYS A 14 -5.00 19.83 15.25
CA LYS A 14 -4.77 21.13 15.92
C LYS A 14 -5.53 22.31 15.30
N ASN A 15 -6.00 22.18 14.05
CA ASN A 15 -6.68 23.25 13.30
C ASN A 15 -8.03 22.79 12.71
N ASN A 16 -8.65 21.74 13.25
CA ASN A 16 -9.90 21.17 12.71
C ASN A 16 -11.18 21.95 13.06
N GLY A 17 -11.05 23.13 13.69
CA GLY A 17 -12.18 23.97 14.10
C GLY A 17 -12.71 23.66 15.51
N PRO A 18 -13.76 24.36 15.96
CA PRO A 18 -14.25 24.29 17.33
C PRO A 18 -14.69 22.87 17.71
N GLY A 19 -14.22 22.39 18.87
CA GLY A 19 -14.54 21.06 19.42
C GLY A 19 -13.45 20.00 19.23
N TYR A 20 -12.43 20.27 18.42
CA TYR A 20 -11.21 19.46 18.35
C TYR A 20 -10.19 19.98 19.36
N GLU A 21 -10.04 19.27 20.48
CA GLU A 21 -9.08 19.63 21.53
C GLU A 21 -8.04 18.51 21.69
N PRO A 22 -6.85 18.81 22.23
CA PRO A 22 -5.89 17.77 22.62
C PRO A 22 -6.58 16.72 23.51
N GLY A 23 -6.66 15.46 23.06
CA GLY A 23 -7.36 14.38 23.77
C GLY A 23 -8.87 14.28 23.54
N ASN A 24 -9.44 15.19 22.75
CA ASN A 24 -10.84 15.14 22.33
C ASN A 24 -10.88 15.10 20.79
N PRO A 25 -11.24 13.96 20.18
CA PRO A 25 -11.28 13.81 18.73
C PRO A 25 -12.33 14.71 18.05
N GLY A 26 -13.17 15.41 18.83
CA GLY A 26 -14.19 16.32 18.33
C GLY A 26 -15.33 15.61 17.62
N PRO A 27 -16.30 16.38 17.07
CA PRO A 27 -17.39 15.82 16.28
C PRO A 27 -16.85 15.32 14.93
N VAL A 28 -16.81 14.01 14.76
CA VAL A 28 -16.52 13.36 13.46
C VAL A 28 -17.72 13.48 12.52
N HIS A 29 -17.47 13.69 11.21
CA HIS A 29 -18.53 13.78 10.20
C HIS A 29 -19.43 12.52 10.17
N PHE A 30 -18.87 11.36 10.50
CA PHE A 30 -19.58 10.10 10.62
C PHE A 30 -19.12 9.38 11.90
N PRO A 31 -20.03 8.70 12.63
CA PRO A 31 -19.62 7.87 13.76
C PRO A 31 -18.56 6.85 13.34
N ALA A 32 -17.39 6.91 13.98
CA ALA A 32 -16.29 6.00 13.67
C ALA A 32 -16.66 4.56 14.07
N LYS A 33 -16.54 3.63 13.12
CA LYS A 33 -16.73 2.19 13.38
C LYS A 33 -15.44 1.52 13.84
N ALA A 34 -14.28 2.06 13.44
CA ALA A 34 -12.97 1.59 13.87
C ALA A 34 -12.43 2.52 14.96
N LYS A 35 -11.73 1.94 15.95
CA LYS A 35 -11.04 2.73 17.00
C LYS A 35 -9.58 3.00 16.66
N ARG A 36 -8.94 2.09 15.95
CA ARG A 36 -7.50 2.10 15.64
C ARG A 36 -7.29 1.51 14.25
N VAL A 37 -6.31 2.04 13.52
CA VAL A 37 -5.92 1.56 12.20
C VAL A 37 -4.44 1.18 12.26
N ILE A 38 -4.14 -0.07 11.96
CA ILE A 38 -2.78 -0.53 11.67
C ILE A 38 -2.69 -0.65 10.16
N TYR A 39 -1.80 0.14 9.57
CA TYR A 39 -1.59 0.17 8.13
C TYR A 39 -0.17 -0.25 7.81
N LEU A 40 -0.03 -1.26 6.95
CA LEU A 40 1.25 -1.83 6.55
C LEU A 40 1.47 -1.55 5.06
N CYS A 41 2.42 -0.67 4.75
CA CYS A 41 2.91 -0.49 3.39
C CYS A 41 4.15 -1.34 3.18
N GLN A 42 4.01 -2.45 2.47
CA GLN A 42 5.10 -3.41 2.28
C GLN A 42 5.85 -3.12 0.97
N SER A 43 6.65 -2.05 0.96
CA SER A 43 7.51 -1.74 -0.18
C SER A 43 8.53 -2.86 -0.42
N GLY A 44 8.55 -3.42 -1.62
CA GLY A 44 9.41 -4.57 -1.96
C GLY A 44 8.85 -5.94 -1.55
N ALA A 45 7.59 -6.02 -1.11
CA ALA A 45 6.92 -7.30 -0.85
C ALA A 45 6.67 -8.12 -2.13
N PRO A 46 6.29 -9.40 -1.99
CA PRO A 46 5.88 -10.22 -3.13
C PRO A 46 4.78 -9.57 -3.96
N SER A 47 4.78 -9.85 -5.27
CA SER A 47 3.83 -9.27 -6.21
C SER A 47 2.38 -9.63 -5.89
N GLN A 48 1.43 -8.78 -6.28
CA GLN A 48 0.00 -9.07 -6.14
C GLN A 48 -0.41 -10.33 -6.91
N ILE A 49 0.20 -10.59 -8.06
CA ILE A 49 -0.06 -11.78 -8.89
C ILE A 49 0.44 -13.07 -8.24
N ASP A 50 1.32 -12.95 -7.24
CA ASP A 50 1.88 -14.06 -6.47
C ASP A 50 1.20 -14.28 -5.12
N THR A 51 0.27 -13.40 -4.74
CA THR A 51 -0.33 -13.39 -3.40
C THR A 51 -1.85 -13.54 -3.46
N PHE A 52 -2.56 -12.56 -4.00
CA PHE A 52 -4.03 -12.48 -3.95
C PHE A 52 -4.70 -12.33 -5.32
N ASP A 53 -3.95 -12.09 -6.40
CA ASP A 53 -4.48 -11.82 -7.74
C ASP A 53 -4.25 -12.99 -8.70
N TYR A 54 -5.02 -14.06 -8.50
CA TYR A 54 -4.97 -15.24 -9.39
C TYR A 54 -5.32 -14.88 -10.84
N LYS A 55 -4.39 -15.14 -11.75
CA LYS A 55 -4.57 -14.99 -13.20
C LYS A 55 -4.44 -16.35 -13.90
N PRO A 56 -5.56 -17.03 -14.24
CA PRO A 56 -5.54 -18.39 -14.81
C PRO A 56 -4.89 -18.48 -16.20
N LEU A 57 -4.70 -17.35 -16.89
CA LEU A 57 -4.05 -17.31 -18.20
C LEU A 57 -2.52 -17.24 -18.13
N LEU A 58 -1.94 -16.76 -17.01
CA LEU A 58 -0.48 -16.58 -16.91
C LEU A 58 0.31 -17.89 -17.08
N PRO A 59 -0.10 -19.05 -16.53
CA PRO A 59 0.60 -20.31 -16.79
C PRO A 59 0.67 -20.69 -18.27
N LYS A 60 -0.38 -20.35 -19.05
CA LYS A 60 -0.43 -20.64 -20.50
C LYS A 60 0.46 -19.70 -21.33
N LEU A 61 0.71 -18.51 -20.79
CA LEU A 61 1.53 -17.46 -21.41
C LEU A 61 2.98 -17.47 -20.90
N ASN A 62 3.29 -18.29 -19.89
CA ASN A 62 4.60 -18.28 -19.25
C ASN A 62 5.74 -18.46 -20.27
N GLY A 63 6.70 -17.52 -20.24
CA GLY A 63 7.85 -17.51 -21.15
C GLY A 63 7.53 -17.05 -22.58
N LYS A 64 6.27 -16.86 -22.95
CA LYS A 64 5.87 -16.26 -24.23
C LYS A 64 5.86 -14.74 -24.10
N ASP A 65 6.22 -14.04 -25.17
CA ASP A 65 6.14 -12.59 -25.20
C ASP A 65 4.71 -12.09 -24.92
N LEU A 66 4.64 -10.95 -24.22
CA LEU A 66 3.39 -10.26 -23.94
C LEU A 66 2.65 -9.99 -25.26
N PRO A 67 1.38 -10.41 -25.38
CA PRO A 67 0.59 -10.13 -26.58
C PRO A 67 0.48 -8.63 -26.85
N ASP A 68 0.47 -8.24 -28.12
CA ASP A 68 0.31 -6.82 -28.51
C ASP A 68 -0.96 -6.19 -27.95
N SER A 69 -2.03 -7.00 -27.84
CA SER A 69 -3.31 -6.62 -27.22
C SER A 69 -3.21 -6.23 -25.74
N ILE A 70 -2.16 -6.67 -25.04
CA ILE A 70 -1.86 -6.29 -23.65
C ILE A 70 -0.81 -5.18 -23.62
N ARG A 71 0.20 -5.26 -24.50
CA ARG A 71 1.30 -4.29 -24.56
C ARG A 71 0.82 -2.89 -24.89
N MET A 72 -0.07 -2.74 -25.87
CA MET A 72 -0.75 -1.49 -26.28
C MET A 72 0.13 -0.22 -26.27
N GLY A 73 1.43 -0.33 -26.58
CA GLY A 73 2.35 0.81 -26.53
C GLY A 73 2.58 1.42 -25.14
N GLN A 74 2.24 0.74 -24.05
CA GLN A 74 2.42 1.25 -22.68
C GLN A 74 3.86 1.71 -22.42
N ARG A 75 4.03 2.73 -21.58
CA ARG A 75 5.37 3.22 -21.21
C ARG A 75 6.15 2.13 -20.48
N LEU A 76 7.41 1.92 -20.87
CA LEU A 76 8.34 1.04 -20.16
C LEU A 76 9.27 1.86 -19.29
N THR A 77 9.78 1.23 -18.24
CA THR A 77 10.88 1.80 -17.47
C THR A 77 12.15 1.84 -18.31
N GLY A 78 13.09 2.74 -17.99
CA GLY A 78 14.39 2.78 -18.64
C GLY A 78 15.21 1.49 -18.47
N MET A 79 14.93 0.71 -17.41
CA MET A 79 15.60 -0.57 -17.15
C MET A 79 15.12 -1.69 -18.08
N THR A 80 13.89 -1.60 -18.59
CA THR A 80 13.27 -2.65 -19.41
C THR A 80 13.09 -2.22 -20.88
N SER A 81 13.16 -0.93 -21.20
CA SER A 81 12.89 -0.43 -22.57
C SER A 81 13.83 -0.96 -23.64
N GLY A 82 15.05 -1.38 -23.27
CA GLY A 82 16.04 -1.95 -24.18
C GLY A 82 15.99 -3.49 -24.31
N GLN A 83 15.05 -4.15 -23.64
CA GLN A 83 14.92 -5.61 -23.73
C GLN A 83 14.42 -6.02 -25.12
N LYS A 84 14.97 -7.13 -25.64
CA LYS A 84 14.57 -7.68 -26.95
C LYS A 84 13.20 -8.37 -26.92
N SER A 85 12.80 -8.83 -25.74
CA SER A 85 11.59 -9.61 -25.50
C SER A 85 11.01 -9.24 -24.13
N PHE A 86 9.70 -9.46 -23.98
CA PHE A 86 8.94 -9.15 -22.77
C PHE A 86 8.11 -10.38 -22.38
N PRO A 87 8.74 -11.46 -21.91
CA PRO A 87 8.02 -12.68 -21.60
C PRO A 87 7.07 -12.47 -20.42
N ALA A 88 5.84 -12.96 -20.55
CA ALA A 88 4.93 -13.06 -19.43
C ALA A 88 5.46 -14.09 -18.43
N ALA A 89 5.40 -13.73 -17.14
CA ALA A 89 5.74 -14.63 -16.05
C ALA A 89 4.47 -15.20 -15.43
N GLN A 90 4.45 -16.50 -15.20
CA GLN A 90 3.46 -17.10 -14.30
C GLN A 90 3.74 -16.75 -12.85
N SER A 91 2.72 -16.94 -12.01
CA SER A 91 2.94 -16.85 -10.57
C SER A 91 3.94 -17.92 -10.11
N ILE A 92 4.77 -17.54 -9.13
CA ILE A 92 5.82 -18.42 -8.59
C ILE A 92 5.25 -19.52 -7.67
N ALA A 93 4.00 -19.39 -7.23
CA ALA A 93 3.35 -20.34 -6.34
C ALA A 93 1.93 -20.69 -6.82
N PRO A 94 1.43 -21.90 -6.51
CA PRO A 94 0.07 -22.29 -6.85
C PRO A 94 -0.97 -21.52 -6.02
N PHE A 95 -2.17 -21.40 -6.57
CA PHE A 95 -3.32 -20.77 -5.93
C PHE A 95 -4.41 -21.80 -5.63
N LYS A 96 -5.15 -21.58 -4.54
CA LYS A 96 -6.34 -22.36 -4.16
C LYS A 96 -7.42 -21.43 -3.64
N GLN A 97 -8.67 -21.87 -3.71
CA GLN A 97 -9.79 -21.15 -3.10
C GLN A 97 -9.88 -21.51 -1.61
N HIS A 98 -10.03 -20.49 -0.77
CA HIS A 98 -10.12 -20.61 0.67
C HIS A 98 -11.33 -19.87 1.23
N GLY A 99 -11.80 -20.33 2.39
CA GLY A 99 -12.99 -19.80 3.05
C GLY A 99 -14.29 -20.09 2.30
N LYS A 100 -15.40 -19.68 2.90
CA LYS A 100 -16.74 -19.71 2.30
C LYS A 100 -16.86 -18.68 1.16
N SER A 101 -16.07 -17.61 1.23
CA SER A 101 -15.96 -16.60 0.17
C SER A 101 -15.30 -17.12 -1.10
N GLY A 102 -14.61 -18.27 -1.05
CA GLY A 102 -13.95 -18.87 -2.21
C GLY A 102 -12.81 -18.01 -2.76
N GLN A 103 -12.16 -17.23 -1.90
CA GLN A 103 -11.08 -16.33 -2.30
C GLN A 103 -9.87 -17.11 -2.78
N TRP A 104 -9.34 -16.73 -3.95
CA TRP A 104 -8.09 -17.27 -4.46
C TRP A 104 -6.92 -16.68 -3.68
N ILE A 105 -6.19 -17.52 -2.95
CA ILE A 105 -5.01 -17.14 -2.18
C ILE A 105 -3.85 -18.08 -2.56
N SER A 106 -2.67 -17.50 -2.75
CA SER A 106 -1.45 -18.23 -3.06
C SER A 106 -0.98 -19.07 -1.87
N ASP A 107 -0.33 -20.21 -2.15
CA ASP A 107 0.33 -21.05 -1.14
C ASP A 107 1.52 -20.32 -0.47
N MET A 108 1.95 -19.16 -0.96
CA MET A 108 2.90 -18.27 -0.25
C MET A 108 2.34 -17.71 1.06
N LEU A 109 1.02 -17.72 1.23
CA LEU A 109 0.33 -17.10 2.36
C LEU A 109 -0.50 -18.12 3.16
N PRO A 110 0.12 -19.21 3.67
CA PRO A 110 -0.61 -20.33 4.27
C PRO A 110 -1.38 -19.94 5.54
N HIS A 111 -0.94 -18.89 6.23
CA HIS A 111 -1.67 -18.36 7.39
C HIS A 111 -2.89 -17.53 6.99
N HIS A 112 -2.88 -16.88 5.81
CA HIS A 112 -4.02 -16.12 5.31
C HIS A 112 -5.16 -17.02 4.87
N HIS A 113 -4.85 -18.26 4.46
CA HIS A 113 -5.87 -19.28 4.14
C HIS A 113 -6.85 -19.49 5.31
N LYS A 114 -6.37 -19.40 6.55
CA LYS A 114 -7.17 -19.64 7.77
C LYS A 114 -8.11 -18.49 8.11
N ILE A 115 -7.86 -17.30 7.57
CA ILE A 115 -8.61 -16.07 7.85
C ILE A 115 -9.24 -15.51 6.57
N ALA A 116 -9.39 -16.33 5.53
CA ALA A 116 -9.86 -15.88 4.22
C ALA A 116 -11.19 -15.11 4.35
N ASP A 117 -12.13 -15.60 5.16
CA ASP A 117 -13.44 -14.95 5.34
C ASP A 117 -13.40 -13.72 6.28
N ASP A 118 -12.29 -13.48 6.97
CA ASP A 118 -12.11 -12.34 7.86
C ASP A 118 -11.35 -11.18 7.19
N ILE A 119 -10.86 -11.40 5.97
CA ILE A 119 -10.15 -10.39 5.18
C ILE A 119 -10.94 -10.01 3.92
N CYS A 120 -10.87 -8.73 3.56
CA CYS A 120 -11.40 -8.20 2.32
C CYS A 120 -10.25 -7.83 1.39
N VAL A 121 -10.19 -8.46 0.22
CA VAL A 121 -9.19 -8.14 -0.81
C VAL A 121 -9.78 -7.14 -1.80
N ILE A 122 -9.22 -5.93 -1.82
CA ILE A 122 -9.61 -4.86 -2.74
C ILE A 122 -8.70 -4.91 -3.97
N LYS A 123 -9.27 -5.18 -5.15
CA LYS A 123 -8.55 -5.27 -6.44
C LYS A 123 -8.92 -4.16 -7.43
N SER A 124 -9.61 -3.12 -6.95
CA SER A 124 -10.14 -2.04 -7.79
C SER A 124 -9.16 -0.88 -7.98
N MET A 125 -7.96 -0.94 -7.41
CA MET A 125 -6.96 0.12 -7.57
C MET A 125 -6.35 0.09 -8.98
N TYR A 126 -6.31 1.25 -9.62
CA TYR A 126 -5.66 1.47 -10.91
C TYR A 126 -4.67 2.62 -10.80
N THR A 127 -3.51 2.49 -11.46
CA THR A 127 -2.49 3.54 -11.51
C THR A 127 -1.71 3.46 -12.83
N GLU A 128 -1.23 4.61 -13.28
CA GLU A 128 -0.37 4.76 -14.46
C GLU A 128 1.11 4.98 -14.07
N ALA A 129 1.40 4.96 -12.77
CA ALA A 129 2.76 5.05 -12.26
C ALA A 129 3.53 3.79 -12.65
N ILE A 130 4.58 3.97 -13.46
CA ILE A 130 5.47 2.87 -13.90
C ILE A 130 6.70 2.70 -13.01
N ASN A 131 6.97 3.68 -12.15
CA ASN A 131 8.16 3.76 -11.30
C ASN A 131 7.76 3.67 -9.82
N HIS A 132 8.68 3.15 -9.01
CA HIS A 132 8.44 2.92 -7.58
C HIS A 132 8.04 4.18 -6.82
N ASP A 133 8.79 5.29 -6.94
CA ASP A 133 8.54 6.50 -6.14
C ASP A 133 7.17 7.16 -6.42
N PRO A 134 6.78 7.41 -7.70
CA PRO A 134 5.43 7.87 -8.00
C PRO A 134 4.32 6.88 -7.58
N ALA A 135 4.56 5.57 -7.68
CA ALA A 135 3.58 4.56 -7.29
C ALA A 135 3.34 4.53 -5.78
N ILE A 136 4.41 4.59 -4.98
CA ILE A 136 4.31 4.66 -3.51
C ILE A 136 3.69 5.99 -3.09
N THR A 137 4.06 7.12 -3.72
CA THR A 137 3.42 8.42 -3.44
C THR A 137 1.92 8.36 -3.73
N PHE A 138 1.52 7.73 -4.83
CA PHE A 138 0.11 7.51 -5.15
C PHE A 138 -0.59 6.62 -4.11
N PHE A 139 0.04 5.52 -3.71
CA PHE A 139 -0.53 4.61 -2.73
C PHE A 139 -0.71 5.28 -1.35
N GLN A 140 0.23 6.14 -0.97
CA GLN A 140 0.17 6.86 0.31
C GLN A 140 -0.77 8.07 0.28
N THR A 141 -0.88 8.78 -0.84
CA THR A 141 -1.51 10.11 -0.87
C THR A 141 -2.65 10.26 -1.87
N GLY A 142 -2.92 9.22 -2.66
CA GLY A 142 -3.88 9.25 -3.77
C GLY A 142 -3.40 10.02 -5.01
N HIS A 143 -2.14 10.47 -5.07
CA HIS A 143 -1.60 11.21 -6.20
C HIS A 143 -0.13 10.90 -6.45
N GLN A 144 0.30 10.94 -7.72
CA GLN A 144 1.67 10.58 -8.10
C GLN A 144 2.69 11.70 -7.82
N GLN A 145 2.24 12.95 -7.68
CA GLN A 145 3.08 14.08 -7.29
C GLN A 145 3.04 14.28 -5.76
N PRO A 146 4.18 14.60 -5.12
CA PRO A 146 4.23 14.95 -3.70
C PRO A 146 3.36 16.17 -3.36
N GLY A 147 3.11 16.37 -2.07
CA GLY A 147 2.40 17.55 -1.56
C GLY A 147 0.94 17.28 -1.16
N ARG A 148 0.53 16.01 -1.06
CA ARG A 148 -0.82 15.62 -0.63
C ARG A 148 -0.78 14.92 0.73
N PRO A 149 -1.85 15.03 1.54
CA PRO A 149 -1.93 14.34 2.81
C PRO A 149 -1.85 12.82 2.63
N SER A 150 -1.04 12.18 3.47
CA SER A 150 -0.93 10.73 3.53
C SER A 150 -2.21 10.07 4.05
N LEU A 151 -2.34 8.77 3.84
CA LEU A 151 -3.41 7.94 4.40
C LEU A 151 -3.46 8.06 5.93
N GLY A 152 -2.30 8.14 6.59
CA GLY A 152 -2.22 8.34 8.04
C GLY A 152 -2.74 9.72 8.48
N ALA A 153 -2.48 10.77 7.69
CA ALA A 153 -3.04 12.09 7.94
C ALA A 153 -4.58 12.08 7.79
N TRP A 154 -5.10 11.45 6.74
CA TRP A 154 -6.56 11.26 6.55
C TRP A 154 -7.20 10.43 7.66
N ALA A 155 -6.56 9.34 8.08
CA ALA A 155 -7.04 8.51 9.17
C ALA A 155 -7.09 9.29 10.50
N SER A 156 -6.05 10.07 10.78
CA SER A 156 -6.00 10.95 11.98
C SER A 156 -7.06 12.04 11.93
N TYR A 157 -7.32 12.60 10.75
CA TYR A 157 -8.39 13.56 10.56
C TYR A 157 -9.78 12.93 10.81
N GLY A 158 -10.03 11.73 10.28
CA GLY A 158 -11.32 11.06 10.40
C GLY A 158 -11.60 10.43 11.77
N LEU A 159 -10.56 10.01 12.50
CA LEU A 159 -10.69 9.40 13.84
C LEU A 159 -10.41 10.38 14.98
N GLY A 160 -9.73 11.48 14.71
CA GLY A 160 -9.23 12.42 15.71
C GLY A 160 -8.08 11.86 16.57
N SER A 161 -7.80 12.52 17.70
CA SER A 161 -6.76 12.11 18.65
C SER A 161 -7.36 11.92 20.05
N GLU A 162 -7.12 10.75 20.66
CA GLU A 162 -7.44 10.48 22.06
C GLU A 162 -6.37 11.04 23.03
N SER A 163 -5.24 11.55 22.53
CA SER A 163 -4.17 12.13 23.34
C SER A 163 -3.90 13.58 23.00
N ALA A 164 -3.57 14.36 24.04
CA ALA A 164 -3.06 15.72 23.92
C ALA A 164 -1.54 15.78 23.70
N ASP A 165 -0.85 14.81 24.28
CA ASP A 165 0.61 14.83 24.44
C ASP A 165 1.32 13.90 23.45
N LEU A 166 0.60 12.96 22.84
CA LEU A 166 1.13 12.00 21.86
C LEU A 166 0.57 12.27 20.46
N PRO A 167 1.37 11.99 19.40
CA PRO A 167 0.90 12.13 18.04
C PRO A 167 -0.25 11.16 17.74
N ALA A 168 -1.24 11.62 16.98
CA ALA A 168 -2.38 10.82 16.54
C ALA A 168 -2.00 9.70 15.54
N TYR A 169 -0.85 9.86 14.87
CA TYR A 169 -0.32 8.94 13.88
C TYR A 169 1.19 8.85 14.02
N VAL A 170 1.69 7.62 13.99
CA VAL A 170 3.11 7.30 14.10
C VAL A 170 3.48 6.41 12.92
N VAL A 171 4.62 6.71 12.30
CA VAL A 171 5.24 5.84 11.30
C VAL A 171 6.41 5.12 11.92
N LEU A 172 6.37 3.80 11.81
CA LEU A 172 7.49 2.92 12.12
C LEU A 172 8.05 2.42 10.79
N LEU A 173 9.31 2.76 10.53
CA LEU A 173 10.05 2.27 9.38
C LEU A 173 10.91 1.09 9.83
N ASP A 174 10.91 0.03 9.06
CA ASP A 174 11.84 -1.06 9.26
C ASP A 174 13.27 -0.60 8.93
N LYS A 175 14.24 -1.18 9.65
CA LYS A 175 15.64 -0.96 9.30
C LYS A 175 15.92 -1.80 8.06
N ASN A 176 15.93 -1.15 6.91
CA ASN A 176 16.28 -1.80 5.66
C ASN A 176 17.67 -2.47 5.78
N THR A 177 17.71 -3.79 5.71
CA THR A 177 18.95 -4.59 5.75
C THR A 177 19.54 -4.81 4.37
N ASP A 178 18.79 -4.52 3.30
CA ASP A 178 19.24 -4.64 1.93
C ASP A 178 19.80 -3.30 1.43
N PRO A 179 21.11 -3.20 1.13
CA PRO A 179 21.71 -1.97 0.63
C PRO A 179 21.17 -1.54 -0.75
N GLN A 180 20.46 -2.41 -1.47
CA GLN A 180 19.83 -2.10 -2.75
C GLN A 180 18.35 -1.72 -2.64
N ALA A 181 17.74 -1.89 -1.46
CA ALA A 181 16.32 -1.58 -1.33
C ALA A 181 16.08 -0.07 -1.43
N GLN A 182 15.02 0.27 -2.17
CA GLN A 182 14.69 1.66 -2.50
C GLN A 182 14.31 2.45 -1.24
N PRO A 183 14.86 3.66 -1.05
CA PRO A 183 14.58 4.45 0.13
C PRO A 183 13.13 4.91 0.17
N LEU A 184 12.50 4.81 1.34
CA LEU A 184 11.21 5.45 1.61
C LEU A 184 11.46 6.85 2.16
N TYR A 185 10.88 7.84 1.51
CA TYR A 185 11.09 9.25 1.87
C TYR A 185 10.11 9.72 2.93
N ALA A 186 10.57 10.60 3.83
CA ALA A 186 9.74 11.18 4.88
C ALA A 186 8.47 11.90 4.34
N ARG A 187 8.54 12.45 3.12
CA ARG A 187 7.42 13.13 2.45
C ARG A 187 6.18 12.26 2.25
N LEU A 188 6.32 10.93 2.28
CA LEU A 188 5.22 9.97 2.08
C LEU A 188 4.22 9.95 3.23
N TRP A 189 4.61 10.46 4.40
CA TRP A 189 3.90 10.30 5.66
C TRP A 189 3.31 11.62 6.19
N GLY A 190 3.52 12.71 5.45
CA GLY A 190 3.13 14.05 5.85
C GLY A 190 1.64 14.34 5.67
N ALA A 191 1.27 15.57 6.05
CA ALA A 191 -0.06 16.12 5.86
C ALA A 191 -0.21 16.91 4.54
N GLY A 192 0.81 16.91 3.69
CA GLY A 192 0.93 17.78 2.51
C GLY A 192 2.23 18.56 2.56
#